data_AF-A0AAE3DAA0-F1
#
_entry.id   AF-A0AAE3DAA0-F1
#
_cell.length_a   1.000
_cell.length_b   1.000
_cell.length_c   1.000
_cell.angle_alpha   90.00
_cell.angle_beta   90.00
_cell.angle_gamma   90.00
#
_symmetry.space_group_name_H-M   'P 1'
#
loop_
_entity.id
_entity.type
_entity.pdbx_description
1 polymer ?
#
loop_
_entity_poly.entity_id
_entity_poly.type
_entity_poly.pdbx_seq_one_letter_code
_entity_poly.pdbx_strand_id
1 'polypeptide(L)'
;MAFVGTAIVGMGVSRVVRPLFLIRYIYPASLIAYMVMGHCLSKLNFRRLYAVLLCVAILWMNVPVLLGTCRSERELNRETTKFMQMVSPEKDARICTNVLDINWTLADYYYPGIAHSYYDTPTAIEADEKTFWLIWRDKLSDDSLLELSQRGLNAEEVYEGRFPNTIYCYVYRVVR
;
A
#
# COMPACT_ATOMS: atom_id res chain seq x y z
N MET A 1 26.46 -40.15 7.73
CA MET A 1 25.37 -40.46 8.68
C MET A 1 25.02 -39.30 9.60
N ALA A 2 25.97 -38.55 10.20
CA ALA A 2 25.65 -37.44 11.10
C ALA A 2 24.88 -36.26 10.46
N PHE A 3 25.23 -35.88 9.21
CA PHE A 3 24.58 -34.78 8.48
C PHE A 3 23.07 -34.97 8.25
N VAL A 4 22.65 -36.21 7.97
CA VAL A 4 21.25 -36.56 7.73
C VAL A 4 20.46 -36.49 9.04
N GLY A 5 21.05 -36.95 10.14
CA GLY A 5 20.46 -36.85 11.48
C GLY A 5 20.22 -35.39 11.90
N THR A 6 21.21 -34.51 11.70
CA THR A 6 21.05 -33.07 12.00
C THR A 6 20.02 -32.39 11.11
N ALA A 7 19.91 -32.78 9.83
CA ALA A 7 18.93 -32.20 8.90
C ALA A 7 17.49 -32.59 9.27
N ILE A 8 17.26 -33.85 9.68
CA ILE A 8 15.95 -34.35 10.11
C ILE A 8 15.53 -33.70 11.44
N VAL A 9 16.45 -33.59 12.40
CA VAL A 9 16.18 -32.91 13.68
C VAL A 9 15.89 -31.42 13.45
N GLY A 10 16.64 -30.76 12.57
CA GLY A 10 16.37 -29.37 12.18
C GLY A 10 14.98 -29.19 11.55
N MET A 11 14.56 -30.09 10.66
CA MET A 11 13.20 -30.07 10.08
C MET A 11 12.10 -30.34 11.11
N GLY A 12 12.36 -31.21 12.10
CA GLY A 12 11.43 -31.50 13.20
C GLY A 12 11.23 -30.28 14.10
N VAL A 13 12.32 -29.70 14.58
CA VAL A 13 12.30 -28.48 15.43
C VAL A 13 11.64 -27.33 14.68
N SER A 14 11.95 -27.14 13.39
CA SER A 14 11.37 -26.06 12.59
C SER A 14 9.85 -26.15 12.43
N ARG A 15 9.26 -27.36 12.46
CA ARG A 15 7.80 -27.53 12.44
C ARG A 15 7.15 -27.26 13.80
N VAL A 16 7.84 -27.58 14.90
CA VAL A 16 7.33 -27.38 16.27
C VAL A 16 7.42 -25.92 16.72
N VAL A 17 8.45 -25.19 16.29
CA VAL A 17 8.66 -23.78 16.68
C VAL A 17 7.93 -22.80 15.75
N ARG A 18 7.50 -23.24 14.55
CA ARG A 18 6.73 -22.43 13.59
C ARG A 18 5.51 -21.69 14.20
N PRO A 19 4.67 -22.32 15.06
CA PRO A 19 3.55 -21.63 15.71
C PRO A 19 3.97 -20.66 16.84
N LEU A 20 5.20 -20.73 17.34
CA LEU A 20 5.71 -19.83 18.39
C LEU A 20 6.33 -18.53 17.84
N PHE A 21 6.72 -18.49 16.56
CA PHE A 21 7.18 -17.28 15.90
C PHE A 21 6.01 -16.37 15.50
N LEU A 22 5.49 -15.61 16.46
CA LEU A 22 4.74 -14.40 16.13
C LEU A 22 5.63 -13.49 15.27
N ILE A 23 5.06 -12.86 14.23
CA ILE A 23 5.77 -11.99 13.26
C ILE A 23 6.71 -10.98 13.94
N ARG A 24 6.35 -10.55 15.15
CA ARG A 24 7.14 -9.62 15.99
C ARG A 24 8.51 -10.16 16.42
N TYR A 25 8.68 -11.48 16.58
CA TYR A 25 9.94 -12.09 17.02
C TYR A 25 10.86 -12.51 15.86
N ILE A 26 10.39 -12.45 14.61
CA ILE A 26 11.21 -12.75 13.43
C ILE A 26 12.36 -11.75 13.28
N TYR A 27 12.13 -10.48 13.59
CA TYR A 27 13.15 -9.43 13.49
C TYR A 27 14.39 -9.70 14.37
N PRO A 28 14.27 -9.89 15.70
CA PRO A 28 15.44 -10.21 16.53
C PRO A 28 15.99 -11.61 16.25
N ALA A 29 15.14 -12.60 15.94
CA ALA A 29 15.60 -13.97 15.68
C ALA A 29 16.42 -14.08 14.39
N SER A 30 16.02 -13.37 13.32
CA SER A 30 16.78 -13.34 12.06
C SER A 30 18.18 -12.75 12.26
N LEU A 31 18.30 -11.71 13.08
CA LEU A 31 19.57 -11.05 13.39
C LEU A 31 20.53 -12.00 14.11
N ILE A 32 20.03 -12.75 15.10
CA ILE A 32 20.80 -13.81 15.79
C ILE A 32 21.19 -14.92 14.82
N ALA A 33 20.30 -15.33 13.92
CA ALA A 33 20.59 -16.36 12.92
C ALA A 33 21.72 -15.92 11.97
N TYR A 34 21.72 -14.68 11.50
CA TYR A 34 22.82 -14.13 10.69
C TYR A 34 24.14 -14.07 11.46
N MET A 35 24.12 -13.71 12.74
CA MET A 35 25.32 -13.70 13.60
C MET A 35 25.90 -15.11 13.78
N VAL A 36 25.05 -16.10 14.10
CA VAL A 36 25.47 -17.50 14.23
C VAL A 36 26.01 -18.05 12.91
N MET A 37 25.36 -17.73 11.79
CA MET A 37 25.83 -18.09 10.46
C MET A 37 27.22 -17.49 10.16
N GLY A 38 27.42 -16.20 10.45
CA GLY A 38 28.73 -15.56 10.32
C GLY A 38 29.80 -16.20 11.21
N HIS A 39 29.46 -16.56 12.44
CA HIS A 39 30.37 -17.28 13.35
C HIS A 39 30.73 -18.68 12.82
N CYS A 40 29.77 -19.44 12.30
CA CYS A 40 30.02 -20.74 11.66
C CYS A 40 30.95 -20.63 10.44
N LEU A 41 30.75 -19.61 9.60
CA LEU A 41 31.61 -19.33 8.44
C LEU A 41 33.04 -18.99 8.83
N SER A 42 33.25 -18.37 9.99
CA SER A 42 34.59 -17.98 10.48
C SER A 42 35.52 -19.16 10.76
N LYS A 43 34.96 -20.35 11.04
CA LYS A 43 35.70 -21.59 11.33
C LYS A 43 36.12 -22.40 10.10
N LEU A 44 35.77 -21.94 8.88
CA LEU A 44 36.14 -22.61 7.63
C LEU A 44 37.51 -22.15 7.11
N ASN A 45 38.31 -23.07 6.56
CA ASN A 45 39.66 -22.79 6.08
C ASN A 45 39.72 -21.71 4.97
N PHE A 46 38.69 -21.58 4.14
CA PHE A 46 38.57 -20.56 3.09
C PHE A 46 37.56 -19.46 3.44
N ARG A 47 37.53 -19.03 4.71
CA ARG A 47 36.54 -18.05 5.25
C ARG A 47 36.31 -16.81 4.38
N ARG A 48 37.37 -16.25 3.77
CA ARG A 48 37.24 -15.06 2.90
C ARG A 48 36.47 -15.36 1.62
N LEU A 49 36.73 -16.51 0.99
CA LEU A 49 36.04 -16.92 -0.24
C LEU A 49 34.56 -17.19 0.05
N TYR A 50 34.26 -17.92 1.12
CA TYR A 50 32.87 -18.23 1.49
C TYR A 50 32.09 -16.98 1.92
N ALA A 51 32.72 -16.03 2.62
CA ALA A 51 32.08 -14.76 2.97
C ALA A 51 31.74 -13.95 1.72
N VAL A 52 32.66 -13.82 0.76
CA VAL A 52 32.40 -13.12 -0.51
C VAL A 52 31.29 -13.82 -1.30
N LEU A 53 31.33 -15.15 -1.40
CA LEU A 53 30.31 -15.93 -2.11
C LEU A 53 28.93 -15.77 -1.46
N LEU A 54 28.86 -15.75 -0.13
CA LEU A 54 27.63 -15.50 0.61
C LEU A 54 27.09 -14.09 0.34
N CYS A 55 27.94 -13.06 0.39
CA CYS A 55 27.55 -11.69 0.07
C CYS A 55 27.04 -11.57 -1.36
N VAL A 56 27.71 -12.18 -2.33
CA VAL A 56 27.29 -12.21 -3.73
C VAL A 56 25.96 -12.94 -3.87
N ALA A 57 25.76 -14.08 -3.21
CA ALA A 57 24.49 -14.81 -3.25
C ALA A 57 23.33 -13.98 -2.65
N ILE A 58 23.55 -13.32 -1.51
CA ILE A 58 22.56 -12.45 -0.88
C ILE A 58 22.22 -11.28 -1.81
N LEU A 59 23.23 -10.60 -2.36
CA LEU A 59 23.02 -9.51 -3.31
C LEU A 59 22.27 -10.00 -4.55
N TRP A 60 22.69 -11.12 -5.13
CA TRP A 60 22.04 -11.68 -6.32
C TRP A 60 20.57 -12.01 -6.09
N MET A 61 20.21 -12.52 -4.91
CA MET A 61 18.82 -12.80 -4.55
C MET A 61 18.01 -11.53 -4.23
N ASN A 62 18.61 -10.53 -3.57
CA ASN A 62 17.89 -9.35 -3.09
C ASN A 62 17.84 -8.20 -4.11
N VAL A 63 18.82 -8.09 -5.01
CA VAL A 63 18.83 -7.08 -6.08
C VAL A 63 17.58 -7.13 -6.97
N PRO A 64 17.10 -8.27 -7.50
CA PRO A 64 15.89 -8.29 -8.32
C PRO A 64 14.66 -7.89 -7.52
N VAL A 65 14.58 -8.29 -6.25
CA VAL A 65 13.48 -7.91 -5.34
C VAL A 65 13.50 -6.40 -5.11
N LEU A 66 14.67 -5.84 -4.77
CA LEU A 66 14.86 -4.41 -4.56
C LEU A 66 14.50 -3.60 -5.82
N LEU A 67 14.96 -4.03 -6.99
CA LEU A 67 14.63 -3.39 -8.26
C LEU A 67 13.13 -3.45 -8.55
N GLY A 68 12.47 -4.58 -8.24
CA GLY A 68 11.02 -4.72 -8.32
C GLY A 68 10.30 -3.71 -7.44
N THR A 69 10.69 -3.61 -6.16
CA THR A 69 10.14 -2.63 -5.22
C THR A 69 10.36 -1.20 -5.70
N CYS A 70 11.59 -0.83 -6.09
CA CYS A 70 11.87 0.50 -6.61
C CYS A 70 11.05 0.86 -7.85
N ARG A 71 10.79 -0.11 -8.74
CA ARG A 71 9.95 0.10 -9.91
C ARG A 71 8.49 0.32 -9.52
N SER A 72 7.98 -0.49 -8.59
CA SER A 72 6.62 -0.38 -8.07
C SER A 72 6.40 0.97 -7.38
N GLU A 73 7.31 1.40 -6.52
CA GLU A 73 7.26 2.69 -5.83
C GLU A 73 7.30 3.87 -6.81
N ARG A 74 8.13 3.79 -7.86
CA ARG A 74 8.17 4.81 -8.91
C ARG A 74 6.85 4.90 -9.68
N GLU A 75 6.24 3.77 -9.96
CA GLU A 75 4.93 3.73 -10.64
C GLU A 75 3.85 4.32 -9.75
N LEU A 76 3.78 3.91 -8.49
CA LEU A 76 2.83 4.44 -7.51
C LEU A 76 2.99 5.96 -7.33
N ASN A 77 4.23 6.45 -7.25
CA ASN A 77 4.50 7.88 -7.15
C ASN A 77 4.06 8.64 -8.41
N ARG A 78 4.22 8.04 -9.60
CA ARG A 78 3.75 8.60 -10.87
C ARG A 78 2.23 8.68 -10.93
N GLU A 79 1.53 7.63 -10.54
CA GLU A 79 0.06 7.59 -10.47
C GLU A 79 -0.46 8.61 -9.46
N THR A 80 0.14 8.64 -8.26
CA THR A 80 -0.20 9.61 -7.21
C THR A 80 -0.01 11.05 -7.69
N THR A 81 1.11 11.36 -8.34
CA THR A 81 1.36 12.71 -8.86
C THR A 81 0.32 13.11 -9.91
N LYS A 82 -0.08 12.20 -10.80
CA LYS A 82 -1.14 12.46 -11.79
C LYS A 82 -2.49 12.69 -11.11
N PHE A 83 -2.84 11.88 -10.10
CA PHE A 83 -4.06 12.07 -9.33
C PHE A 83 -4.12 13.49 -8.74
N MET A 84 -3.07 13.89 -8.03
CA MET A 84 -3.00 15.20 -7.35
C MET A 84 -2.99 16.39 -8.32
N GLN A 85 -2.57 16.18 -9.57
CA GLN A 85 -2.64 17.22 -10.61
C GLN A 85 -4.05 17.38 -11.19
N MET A 86 -4.81 16.30 -11.30
CA MET A 86 -6.17 16.30 -11.87
C MET A 86 -7.22 16.67 -10.82
N VAL A 87 -7.02 16.21 -9.58
CA VAL A 87 -7.92 16.43 -8.45
C VAL A 87 -7.35 17.57 -7.61
N SER A 88 -7.76 18.79 -7.91
CA SER A 88 -7.36 19.98 -7.18
C SER A 88 -8.59 20.70 -6.64
N PRO A 89 -9.14 20.27 -5.49
CA PRO A 89 -10.30 20.90 -4.90
C PRO A 89 -10.01 22.36 -4.50
N GLU A 90 -11.02 23.20 -4.62
CA GLU A 90 -10.99 24.57 -4.14
C GLU A 90 -11.05 24.59 -2.59
N LYS A 91 -10.63 25.68 -1.94
CA LYS A 91 -10.52 25.73 -0.46
C LYS A 91 -11.87 25.62 0.26
N ASP A 92 -12.95 25.96 -0.43
CA ASP A 92 -14.33 25.88 0.02
C ASP A 92 -15.05 24.62 -0.49
N ALA A 93 -14.38 23.79 -1.28
CA ALA A 93 -14.92 22.50 -1.71
C ALA A 93 -14.78 21.45 -0.61
N ARG A 94 -15.62 20.43 -0.66
CA ARG A 94 -15.54 19.25 0.21
C ARG A 94 -15.25 17.99 -0.58
N ILE A 95 -14.51 17.09 0.06
CA ILE A 95 -14.23 15.75 -0.45
C ILE A 95 -15.19 14.76 0.20
N CYS A 96 -16.02 14.11 -0.59
CA CYS A 96 -16.92 13.04 -0.17
C CYS A 96 -16.38 11.70 -0.67
N THR A 97 -16.27 10.71 0.21
CA THR A 97 -15.72 9.40 -0.16
C THR A 97 -16.42 8.24 0.53
N ASN A 98 -16.45 7.08 -0.13
CA ASN A 98 -16.86 5.81 0.47
C ASN A 98 -15.67 4.94 0.90
N VAL A 99 -14.46 5.50 0.92
CA VAL A 99 -13.26 4.77 1.35
C VAL A 99 -12.82 5.27 2.72
N LEU A 100 -12.91 4.39 3.72
CA LEU A 100 -12.59 4.71 5.12
C LEU A 100 -11.16 5.25 5.28
N ASP A 101 -10.18 4.62 4.63
CA ASP A 101 -8.77 5.02 4.73
C ASP A 101 -8.54 6.45 4.21
N ILE A 102 -9.28 6.83 3.16
CA ILE A 102 -9.23 8.18 2.60
C ILE A 102 -9.80 9.17 3.61
N ASN A 103 -11.01 8.92 4.13
CA ASN A 103 -11.64 9.82 5.09
C ASN A 103 -10.89 9.91 6.43
N TRP A 104 -10.29 8.82 6.89
CA TRP A 104 -9.66 8.79 8.21
C TRP A 104 -8.27 9.43 8.22
N THR A 105 -7.46 9.21 7.18
CA THR A 105 -6.04 9.60 7.22
C THR A 105 -5.52 10.29 5.97
N LEU A 106 -5.94 9.84 4.78
CA LEU A 106 -5.28 10.28 3.56
C LEU A 106 -5.81 11.63 3.06
N ALA A 107 -7.09 11.95 3.28
CA ALA A 107 -7.67 13.24 2.89
C ALA A 107 -6.95 14.39 3.59
N ASP A 108 -6.80 14.35 4.92
CA ASP A 108 -6.05 15.34 5.70
C ASP A 108 -4.58 15.45 5.27
N TYR A 109 -3.95 14.33 4.92
CA TYR A 109 -2.55 14.29 4.53
C TYR A 109 -2.30 14.92 3.14
N TYR A 110 -3.16 14.60 2.16
CA TYR A 110 -2.99 15.05 0.77
C TYR A 110 -3.70 16.38 0.48
N TYR A 111 -4.76 16.71 1.24
CA TYR A 111 -5.60 17.89 1.07
C TYR A 111 -5.79 18.62 2.42
N PRO A 112 -4.71 19.16 3.02
CA PRO A 112 -4.77 19.76 4.34
C PRO A 112 -5.71 20.98 4.36
N GLY A 113 -6.67 20.96 5.28
CA GLY A 113 -7.63 22.06 5.48
C GLY A 113 -8.83 22.06 4.53
N ILE A 114 -8.96 21.04 3.66
CA ILE A 114 -10.16 20.82 2.86
C ILE A 114 -11.11 19.93 3.67
N ALA A 115 -12.37 20.32 3.78
CA ALA A 115 -13.36 19.51 4.50
C ALA A 115 -13.54 18.15 3.80
N HIS A 116 -13.66 17.07 4.57
CA HIS A 116 -13.93 15.76 4.01
C HIS A 116 -14.91 14.96 4.86
N SER A 117 -15.63 14.03 4.24
CA SER A 117 -16.59 13.18 4.94
C SER A 117 -16.81 11.85 4.26
N TYR A 118 -17.13 10.86 5.09
CA TYR A 118 -17.47 9.52 4.64
C TYR A 118 -18.97 9.39 4.40
N TYR A 119 -19.33 8.76 3.28
CA TYR A 119 -20.71 8.41 2.94
C TYR A 119 -20.76 7.02 2.30
N ASP A 120 -21.76 6.22 2.67
CA ASP A 120 -21.96 4.90 2.05
C ASP A 120 -22.53 5.00 0.63
N THR A 121 -23.38 6.00 0.38
CA THR A 121 -23.98 6.25 -0.94
C THR A 121 -23.79 7.71 -1.37
N PRO A 122 -23.65 7.98 -2.69
CA PRO A 122 -23.52 9.34 -3.21
C PRO A 122 -24.77 10.18 -2.93
N THR A 123 -25.92 9.53 -2.82
CA THR A 123 -27.23 10.17 -2.68
C THR A 123 -27.53 10.62 -1.25
N ALA A 124 -26.82 10.06 -0.26
CA ALA A 124 -26.89 10.51 1.13
C ALA A 124 -26.22 11.88 1.38
N ILE A 125 -25.53 12.43 0.38
CA ILE A 125 -24.82 13.70 0.52
C ILE A 125 -25.83 14.84 0.54
N GLU A 126 -25.84 15.60 1.64
CA GLU A 126 -26.58 16.85 1.75
C GLU A 126 -25.78 17.94 1.02
N ALA A 127 -26.24 18.29 -0.19
CA ALA A 127 -25.60 19.28 -1.04
C ALA A 127 -25.94 20.72 -0.57
N ASP A 128 -25.37 21.12 0.56
CA ASP A 128 -25.44 22.51 1.04
C ASP A 128 -24.36 23.39 0.36
N GLU A 129 -23.33 22.76 -0.17
CA GLU A 129 -22.16 23.40 -0.79
C GLU A 129 -22.33 23.58 -2.31
N LYS A 130 -21.67 24.60 -2.87
CA LYS A 130 -21.71 24.90 -4.32
C LYS A 130 -20.97 23.88 -5.18
N THR A 131 -19.93 23.24 -4.64
CA THR A 131 -19.10 22.28 -5.37
C THR A 131 -18.48 21.29 -4.40
N PHE A 132 -18.61 20.00 -4.71
CA PHE A 132 -17.97 18.94 -3.94
C PHE A 132 -17.36 17.89 -4.88
N TRP A 133 -16.34 17.18 -4.36
CA TRP A 133 -15.61 16.15 -5.08
C TRP A 133 -15.96 14.78 -4.51
N LEU A 134 -16.42 13.88 -5.38
CA LEU A 134 -16.67 12.48 -5.03
C LEU A 134 -15.43 11.66 -5.36
N ILE A 135 -14.81 11.06 -4.36
CA ILE A 135 -13.76 10.05 -4.55
C ILE A 135 -14.33 8.70 -4.14
N TRP A 136 -14.70 7.90 -5.14
CA TRP A 136 -15.44 6.64 -4.94
C TRP A 136 -14.62 5.43 -5.35
N ARG A 137 -14.74 4.32 -4.61
CA ARG A 137 -14.06 3.06 -4.96
C ARG A 137 -14.56 2.47 -6.28
N ASP A 138 -15.87 2.47 -6.45
CA ASP A 138 -16.56 1.87 -7.58
C ASP A 138 -17.15 2.95 -8.47
N LYS A 139 -17.26 2.66 -9.77
CA LYS A 139 -17.86 3.57 -10.73
C LYS A 139 -19.32 3.84 -10.35
N LEU A 140 -19.74 5.10 -10.43
CA LEU A 140 -21.14 5.46 -10.17
C LEU A 140 -22.06 4.76 -11.19
N SER A 141 -23.17 4.20 -10.71
CA SER A 141 -24.19 3.63 -11.59
C SER A 141 -24.96 4.74 -12.31
N ASP A 142 -25.52 4.42 -13.47
CA ASP A 142 -26.38 5.34 -14.23
C ASP A 142 -27.56 5.84 -13.39
N ASP A 143 -28.12 4.98 -12.52
CA ASP A 143 -29.17 5.35 -11.56
C ASP A 143 -28.68 6.41 -10.56
N SER A 144 -27.45 6.26 -10.03
CA SER A 144 -26.87 7.22 -9.09
C SER A 144 -26.62 8.57 -9.76
N LEU A 145 -26.15 8.56 -11.02
CA LEU A 145 -25.96 9.77 -11.82
C LEU A 145 -27.30 10.45 -12.15
N LEU A 146 -28.33 9.66 -12.44
CA LEU A 146 -29.69 10.15 -12.68
C LEU A 146 -30.27 10.79 -11.42
N GLU A 147 -30.12 10.16 -10.25
CA GLU A 147 -30.59 10.71 -8.97
C GLU A 147 -29.87 12.03 -8.63
N LEU A 148 -28.56 12.13 -8.88
CA LEU A 148 -27.82 13.38 -8.71
C LEU A 148 -28.35 14.45 -9.68
N SER A 149 -28.56 14.11 -10.94
CA SER A 149 -29.12 15.02 -11.96
C SER A 149 -30.54 15.50 -11.62
N GLN A 150 -31.40 14.62 -11.09
CA GLN A 150 -32.75 14.98 -10.62
C GLN A 150 -32.73 15.98 -9.45
N ARG A 151 -31.66 15.98 -8.66
CA ARG A 151 -31.43 16.96 -7.58
C ARG A 151 -30.81 18.27 -8.08
N GLY A 152 -30.61 18.41 -9.40
CA GLY A 152 -29.95 19.55 -10.02
C GLY A 152 -28.45 19.55 -9.84
N LEU A 153 -27.83 18.39 -9.62
CA LEU A 153 -26.38 18.24 -9.48
C LEU A 153 -25.82 17.62 -10.75
N ASN A 154 -24.85 18.30 -11.37
CA ASN A 154 -24.12 17.78 -12.51
C ASN A 154 -22.82 17.13 -12.03
N ALA A 155 -22.68 15.82 -12.24
CA ALA A 155 -21.51 15.04 -11.88
C ALA A 155 -20.69 14.73 -13.13
N GLU A 156 -19.48 15.29 -13.22
CA GLU A 156 -18.53 15.05 -14.30
C GLU A 156 -17.39 14.15 -13.80
N GLU A 157 -17.11 13.06 -14.52
CA GLU A 157 -15.95 12.20 -14.22
C GLU A 157 -14.67 12.92 -14.62
N VAL A 158 -13.83 13.26 -13.63
CA VAL A 158 -12.58 14.00 -13.84
C VAL A 158 -11.38 13.07 -13.92
N TYR A 159 -11.43 11.95 -13.20
CA TYR A 159 -10.30 11.03 -13.12
C TYR A 159 -10.73 9.61 -12.79
N GLU A 160 -10.11 8.64 -13.46
CA GLU A 160 -10.14 7.23 -13.12
C GLU A 160 -8.70 6.74 -12.94
N GLY A 161 -8.42 6.10 -11.81
CA GLY A 161 -7.11 5.49 -11.58
C GLY A 161 -6.81 5.24 -10.12
N ARG A 162 -5.52 5.24 -9.77
CA ARG A 162 -5.07 4.99 -8.40
C ARG A 162 -4.83 6.27 -7.62
N PHE A 163 -5.51 6.37 -6.49
CA PHE A 163 -5.13 7.22 -5.38
C PHE A 163 -3.89 6.64 -4.66
N PRO A 164 -3.10 7.48 -3.98
CA PRO A 164 -2.01 7.03 -3.12
C PRO A 164 -2.41 5.85 -2.20
N ASN A 165 -1.41 5.04 -1.85
CA ASN A 165 -1.59 3.76 -1.15
C ASN A 165 -2.32 2.68 -1.98
N THR A 166 -2.21 2.74 -3.31
CA THR A 166 -2.75 1.73 -4.27
C THR A 166 -4.28 1.61 -4.31
N ILE A 167 -5.00 2.58 -3.75
CA ILE A 167 -6.47 2.59 -3.73
C ILE A 167 -6.95 2.98 -5.13
N TYR A 168 -7.63 2.07 -5.83
CA TYR A 168 -8.27 2.40 -7.10
C TYR A 168 -9.58 3.12 -6.84
N CYS A 169 -9.82 4.22 -7.56
CA CYS A 169 -11.01 5.05 -7.38
C CYS A 169 -11.39 5.82 -8.66
N TYR A 170 -12.66 6.20 -8.68
CA TYR A 170 -13.28 7.08 -9.64
C TYR A 170 -13.54 8.42 -8.97
N VAL A 171 -13.18 9.50 -9.65
CA VAL A 171 -13.31 10.86 -9.12
C VAL A 171 -14.28 11.65 -9.97
N TYR A 172 -15.32 12.18 -9.33
CA TYR A 172 -16.30 13.04 -9.97
C TYR A 172 -16.26 14.43 -9.33
N ARG A 173 -16.28 15.46 -10.18
CA ARG A 173 -16.55 16.83 -9.75
C ARG A 173 -18.04 17.07 -9.86
N VAL A 174 -18.67 17.42 -8.74
CA VAL A 174 -20.10 17.67 -8.69
C VAL A 174 -20.34 19.16 -8.46
N VAL A 175 -21.08 19.76 -9.39
CA VAL A 175 -21.44 21.17 -9.38
C VAL A 175 -22.96 21.30 -9.42
N ARG A 176 -23.50 22.28 -8.72
CA ARG A 176 -24.92 22.61 -8.72
C ARG A 176 -25.28 23.63 -9.79
#